data_AF-A0A2V5H189-F1
#
_entry.id   AF-A0A2V5H189-F1
#
_cell.length_a   1.000
_cell.length_b   1.000
_cell.length_c   1.000
_cell.angle_alpha   90.00
_cell.angle_beta   90.00
_cell.angle_gamma   90.00
#
_symmetry.space_group_name_H-M   'P 1'
#
loop_
_entity.id
_entity.type
_entity.pdbx_description
1 polymer ?
#
loop_
_entity_poly.entity_id
_entity_poly.type
_entity_poly.pdbx_seq_one_letter_code
_entity_poly.pdbx_strand_id
1 'polypeptide(L)'
;MNEQEFLARLPPWLSHWLGYRASPPQPLPKYQIWLWSFISAFCGLCVVQAIFNYSHYFLDRHVPGIIASYGASAVLVYGAIESPLAQPRALVFGHFLSALVGLCVTKLFSLMPDEARFESLRWLAAALSSAVAVVVMQVTETTHPPAGATALLPATNDAVWQLSWYYLPVVLLSSTMLLAVALLVNNLQRRYPVFWVAPVKPRPALPRAEPK
;
A
#
# COMPACT_ATOMS: atom_id res chain seq x y z
N MET A 1 18.24 8.02 -16.94
CA MET A 1 16.93 8.43 -17.47
C MET A 1 16.01 8.62 -16.29
N ASN A 2 15.49 9.83 -16.10
CA ASN A 2 14.59 10.14 -15.00
C ASN A 2 13.24 9.45 -15.24
N GLU A 3 12.53 9.04 -14.18
CA GLU A 3 11.21 8.40 -14.26
C GLU A 3 10.22 9.23 -15.10
N GLN A 4 10.24 10.56 -14.93
CA GLN A 4 9.40 11.49 -15.68
C GLN A 4 9.76 11.54 -17.18
N GLU A 5 11.04 11.39 -17.54
CA GLU A 5 11.47 11.34 -18.94
C GLU A 5 10.99 10.05 -19.62
N PHE A 6 11.02 8.93 -18.89
CA PHE A 6 10.50 7.67 -19.37
C PHE A 6 8.98 7.75 -19.62
N LEU A 7 8.22 8.24 -18.63
CA LEU A 7 6.77 8.38 -18.76
C LEU A 7 6.36 9.36 -19.86
N ALA A 8 7.14 10.41 -20.09
CA ALA A 8 6.91 11.39 -21.17
C ALA A 8 7.03 10.79 -22.58
N ARG A 9 7.77 9.67 -22.74
CA ARG A 9 7.92 8.98 -24.03
C ARG A 9 6.79 8.01 -24.35
N LEU A 10 5.97 7.64 -23.35
CA LEU A 10 4.84 6.74 -23.55
C LEU A 10 3.69 7.47 -24.28
N PRO A 11 2.83 6.73 -25.01
CA PRO A 11 1.63 7.31 -25.60
C PRO A 11 0.79 8.07 -24.56
N PRO A 12 0.21 9.24 -24.90
CA PRO A 12 -0.49 10.10 -23.93
C PRO A 12 -1.63 9.40 -23.18
N TRP A 13 -2.34 8.50 -23.87
CA TRP A 13 -3.42 7.73 -23.28
C TRP A 13 -2.93 6.77 -22.19
N LEU A 14 -1.66 6.32 -22.24
CA LEU A 14 -1.08 5.44 -21.23
C LEU A 14 -0.38 6.23 -20.13
N SER A 15 0.42 7.24 -20.50
CA SER A 15 1.19 8.03 -19.54
C SER A 15 0.27 8.80 -18.56
N HIS A 16 -0.91 9.23 -19.01
CA HIS A 16 -1.91 9.87 -18.16
C HIS A 16 -2.35 8.97 -16.99
N TRP A 17 -2.65 7.69 -17.24
CA TRP A 17 -3.07 6.76 -16.19
C TRP A 17 -1.92 6.33 -15.28
N LEU A 18 -0.67 6.53 -15.71
CA LEU A 18 0.53 6.30 -14.90
C LEU A 18 0.98 7.54 -14.11
N GLY A 19 0.14 8.59 -14.06
CA GLY A 19 0.36 9.79 -13.26
C GLY A 19 1.21 10.87 -13.94
N TYR A 20 1.60 10.70 -15.20
CA TYR A 20 2.30 11.74 -15.94
C TYR A 20 1.36 12.88 -16.31
N ARG A 21 1.82 14.11 -16.08
CA ARG A 21 1.16 15.35 -16.52
C ARG A 21 2.23 16.31 -17.01
N ALA A 22 2.03 16.90 -18.19
CA ALA A 22 2.94 17.89 -18.75
C ALA A 22 3.02 19.16 -17.90
N SER A 23 1.91 19.53 -17.27
CA SER A 23 1.80 20.62 -16.30
C SER A 23 1.14 20.13 -15.00
N PRO A 24 1.42 20.78 -13.85
CA PRO A 24 0.70 20.46 -12.62
C PRO A 24 -0.80 20.64 -12.81
N PRO A 25 -1.64 19.68 -12.37
CA PRO A 25 -3.09 19.84 -12.45
C PRO A 25 -3.53 21.03 -11.58
N GLN A 26 -4.61 21.70 -11.98
CA GLN A 26 -5.18 22.76 -11.16
C GLN A 26 -5.75 22.18 -9.86
N PRO A 27 -5.63 22.91 -8.74
CA PRO A 27 -6.18 22.46 -7.47
C PRO A 27 -7.71 22.40 -7.57
N LEU A 28 -8.28 21.23 -7.25
CA LEU A 28 -9.72 21.05 -7.23
C LEU A 28 -10.35 21.68 -5.98
N PRO A 29 -11.62 22.14 -6.05
CA PRO A 29 -12.39 22.49 -4.86
C PRO A 29 -12.48 21.34 -3.86
N LYS A 30 -12.50 21.65 -2.55
CA LYS A 30 -12.47 20.65 -1.47
C LYS A 30 -13.59 19.61 -1.57
N TYR A 31 -14.81 20.01 -1.93
CA TYR A 31 -15.94 19.08 -2.06
C TYR A 31 -15.73 18.04 -3.17
N GLN A 32 -15.06 18.41 -4.27
CA GLN A 32 -14.72 17.47 -5.34
C GLN A 32 -13.66 16.49 -4.85
N ILE A 33 -12.68 16.96 -4.06
CA ILE A 33 -11.69 16.08 -3.43
C ILE A 33 -12.40 15.07 -2.52
N TRP A 34 -13.33 15.50 -1.68
CA TRP A 34 -14.09 14.59 -0.81
C TRP A 34 -14.90 13.57 -1.61
N LEU A 35 -15.59 14.01 -2.66
CA LEU A 35 -16.37 13.15 -3.54
C LEU A 35 -15.48 12.09 -4.21
N TRP A 36 -14.35 12.50 -4.81
CA TRP A 36 -13.44 11.55 -5.47
C TRP A 36 -12.75 10.62 -4.49
N SER A 37 -12.40 11.10 -3.29
CA SER A 37 -11.86 10.25 -2.22
C SER A 37 -12.89 9.18 -1.81
N PHE A 38 -14.16 9.56 -1.67
CA PHE A 38 -15.25 8.61 -1.39
C PHE A 38 -15.40 7.59 -2.52
N ILE A 39 -15.55 8.03 -3.78
CA ILE A 39 -15.75 7.15 -4.93
C ILE A 39 -14.57 6.17 -5.05
N SER A 40 -13.34 6.68 -4.98
CA SER A 40 -12.15 5.83 -5.17
C SER A 40 -11.98 4.83 -4.03
N ALA A 41 -12.20 5.25 -2.77
CA ALA A 41 -12.14 4.36 -1.61
C ALA A 41 -13.24 3.30 -1.65
N PHE A 42 -14.48 3.71 -1.94
CA PHE A 42 -15.59 2.79 -2.08
C PHE A 42 -15.33 1.76 -3.18
N CYS A 43 -15.00 2.20 -4.41
CA CYS A 43 -14.69 1.30 -5.51
C CYS A 43 -13.51 0.37 -5.18
N GLY A 44 -12.44 0.90 -4.58
CA GLY A 44 -11.24 0.13 -4.24
C GLY A 44 -11.51 -0.98 -3.23
N LEU A 45 -12.18 -0.64 -2.14
CA LEU A 45 -12.55 -1.60 -1.10
C LEU A 45 -13.60 -2.60 -1.59
N CYS A 46 -14.56 -2.16 -2.42
CA CYS A 46 -15.53 -3.05 -3.05
C CYS A 46 -14.87 -4.05 -3.99
N VAL A 47 -13.88 -3.66 -4.80
CA VAL A 47 -13.18 -4.60 -5.70
C VAL A 47 -12.49 -5.71 -4.91
N VAL A 48 -11.73 -5.37 -3.86
CA VAL A 48 -11.07 -6.38 -3.02
C VAL A 48 -12.09 -7.29 -2.35
N GLN A 49 -13.08 -6.70 -1.69
CA GLN A 49 -14.09 -7.47 -0.96
C GLN A 49 -14.96 -8.32 -1.91
N ALA A 50 -15.29 -7.83 -3.09
CA ALA A 50 -16.07 -8.60 -4.05
C ALA A 50 -15.30 -9.84 -4.50
N ILE A 51 -14.01 -9.69 -4.78
CA ILE A 51 -13.19 -10.79 -5.25
C ILE A 51 -12.97 -11.83 -4.14
N PHE A 52 -12.67 -11.43 -2.91
CA PHE A 52 -12.42 -12.38 -1.83
C PHE A 52 -13.68 -12.98 -1.20
N ASN A 53 -14.81 -12.27 -1.16
CA ASN A 53 -16.05 -12.80 -0.59
C ASN A 53 -16.93 -13.58 -1.58
N TYR A 54 -16.75 -13.43 -2.90
CA TYR A 54 -17.64 -14.08 -3.88
C TYR A 54 -16.94 -15.02 -4.86
N SER A 55 -15.61 -15.10 -4.84
CA SER A 55 -14.89 -16.11 -5.63
C SER A 55 -14.73 -17.40 -4.82
N HIS A 56 -15.29 -18.50 -5.34
CA HIS A 56 -15.13 -19.84 -4.75
C HIS A 56 -13.66 -20.19 -4.49
N TYR A 57 -12.75 -19.77 -5.38
CA TYR A 57 -11.31 -20.03 -5.24
C TYR A 57 -10.72 -19.48 -3.91
N PHE A 58 -11.17 -18.31 -3.46
CA PHE A 58 -10.71 -17.69 -2.21
C PHE A 58 -11.50 -18.16 -0.99
N LEU A 59 -12.81 -18.37 -1.16
CA LEU A 59 -13.68 -18.91 -0.12
C LEU A 59 -13.24 -20.29 0.35
N ASP A 60 -12.92 -21.20 -0.57
CA ASP A 60 -12.47 -22.57 -0.26
C ASP A 60 -11.13 -22.57 0.52
N ARG A 61 -10.35 -21.49 0.39
CA ARG A 61 -9.08 -21.27 1.09
C ARG A 61 -9.23 -20.46 2.38
N HIS A 62 -10.45 -20.11 2.76
CA HIS A 62 -10.76 -19.31 3.95
C HIS A 62 -10.00 -17.97 3.97
N VAL A 63 -9.76 -17.38 2.80
CA VAL A 63 -9.12 -16.07 2.70
C VAL A 63 -10.08 -15.01 3.26
N PRO A 64 -9.65 -14.16 4.22
CA PRO A 64 -10.50 -13.10 4.74
C PRO A 64 -10.94 -12.16 3.62
N GLY A 65 -12.22 -11.77 3.63
CA GLY A 65 -12.80 -10.87 2.63
C GLY A 65 -12.05 -9.53 2.51
N ILE A 66 -11.46 -9.06 3.61
CA ILE A 66 -10.51 -7.96 3.61
C ILE A 66 -9.55 -8.06 4.80
N ILE A 67 -8.28 -7.76 4.54
CA ILE A 67 -7.28 -7.54 5.59
C ILE A 67 -7.44 -6.09 6.07
N ALA A 68 -7.67 -5.89 7.37
CA ALA A 68 -8.05 -4.58 7.94
C ALA A 68 -7.07 -3.43 7.60
N SER A 69 -5.78 -3.74 7.40
CA SER A 69 -4.78 -2.75 6.97
C SER A 69 -5.11 -2.08 5.62
N TYR A 70 -5.85 -2.73 4.73
CA TYR A 70 -6.26 -2.12 3.46
C TYR A 70 -7.33 -1.04 3.63
N GLY A 71 -8.10 -1.06 4.72
CA GLY A 71 -8.97 0.07 5.08
C GLY A 71 -8.17 1.33 5.37
N ALA A 72 -7.07 1.23 6.14
CA ALA A 72 -6.17 2.34 6.39
C ALA A 72 -5.37 2.74 5.12
N SER A 73 -5.02 1.76 4.28
CA SER A 73 -4.37 2.01 2.98
C SER A 73 -5.26 2.84 2.06
N ALA A 74 -6.58 2.59 2.05
CA ALA A 74 -7.55 3.36 1.29
C ALA A 74 -7.56 4.84 1.69
N VAL A 75 -7.39 5.16 2.98
CA VAL A 75 -7.28 6.55 3.46
C VAL A 75 -6.10 7.27 2.79
N LEU A 76 -4.94 6.61 2.71
CA LEU A 76 -3.75 7.19 2.08
C LEU A 76 -3.89 7.25 0.55
N VAL A 77 -4.19 6.12 -0.09
CA VAL A 77 -4.14 5.93 -1.55
C VAL A 77 -5.27 6.65 -2.27
N TYR A 78 -6.40 6.91 -1.60
CA TYR A 78 -7.55 7.60 -2.22
C TYR A 78 -7.83 8.97 -1.63
N GLY A 79 -7.45 9.21 -0.36
CA GLY A 79 -7.65 10.47 0.35
C GLY A 79 -6.44 11.39 0.34
N ALA A 80 -5.25 10.86 0.63
CA ALA A 80 -4.00 11.61 0.71
C ALA A 80 -3.07 11.30 -0.48
N ILE A 81 -3.60 11.39 -1.70
CA ILE A 81 -2.98 10.90 -2.95
C ILE A 81 -1.60 11.53 -3.26
N GLU A 82 -1.31 12.70 -2.70
CA GLU A 82 -0.03 13.41 -2.87
C GLU A 82 1.04 12.97 -1.86
N SER A 83 0.64 12.24 -0.81
CA SER A 83 1.55 11.79 0.23
C SER A 83 2.59 10.81 -0.33
N PRO A 84 3.88 10.96 -0.02
CA PRO A 84 4.89 9.95 -0.34
C PRO A 84 4.54 8.55 0.18
N LEU A 85 3.83 8.48 1.31
CA LEU A 85 3.40 7.22 1.94
C LEU A 85 2.26 6.53 1.18
N ALA A 86 1.58 7.24 0.29
CA ALA A 86 0.48 6.73 -0.53
C ALA A 86 0.95 6.21 -1.90
N GLN A 87 2.22 6.41 -2.27
CA GLN A 87 2.70 6.10 -3.62
C GLN A 87 2.87 4.59 -3.86
N PRO A 88 2.91 4.12 -5.13
CA PRO A 88 2.85 2.71 -5.47
C PRO A 88 3.94 1.86 -4.82
N ARG A 89 5.18 2.36 -4.76
CA ARG A 89 6.29 1.67 -4.08
C ARG A 89 5.99 1.43 -2.60
N ALA A 90 5.49 2.45 -1.89
CA ALA A 90 5.14 2.32 -0.48
C ALA A 90 3.97 1.33 -0.30
N LEU A 91 2.90 1.47 -1.07
CA LEU A 91 1.73 0.59 -0.99
C LEU A 91 2.08 -0.89 -1.25
N VAL A 92 2.80 -1.18 -2.33
CA VAL A 92 3.04 -2.58 -2.73
C VAL A 92 4.15 -3.20 -1.88
N PHE A 93 5.33 -2.58 -1.85
CA PHE A 93 6.48 -3.17 -1.15
C PHE A 93 6.41 -3.00 0.36
N GLY A 94 5.81 -1.93 0.86
CA GLY A 94 5.56 -1.77 2.29
C GLY A 94 4.75 -2.94 2.83
N HIS A 95 3.61 -3.24 2.20
CA HIS A 95 2.78 -4.40 2.55
C HIS A 95 3.49 -5.74 2.37
N PHE A 96 4.10 -5.97 1.21
CA PHE A 96 4.72 -7.27 0.91
C PHE A 96 5.87 -7.60 1.87
N LEU A 97 6.79 -6.65 2.10
CA LEU A 97 7.92 -6.84 3.02
C LEU A 97 7.44 -6.99 4.46
N SER A 98 6.42 -6.23 4.87
CA SER A 98 5.82 -6.35 6.21
C SER A 98 5.17 -7.71 6.42
N ALA A 99 4.42 -8.22 5.44
CA ALA A 99 3.82 -9.55 5.47
C ALA A 99 4.88 -10.66 5.56
N LEU A 100 5.97 -10.52 4.80
CA LEU A 100 7.10 -11.45 4.83
C LEU A 100 7.77 -11.48 6.20
N VAL A 101 8.10 -10.32 6.76
CA VAL A 101 8.64 -10.20 8.12
C VAL A 101 7.71 -10.83 9.13
N GLY A 102 6.41 -10.51 9.06
CA GLY A 102 5.37 -11.05 9.92
C GLY A 102 5.34 -12.57 9.94
N LEU A 103 5.28 -13.19 8.76
CA LEU A 103 5.30 -14.65 8.62
C LEU A 103 6.58 -15.27 9.15
N CYS A 104 7.75 -14.70 8.83
CA CYS A 104 9.03 -15.22 9.29
C CYS A 104 9.12 -15.21 10.81
N VAL A 105 8.81 -14.07 11.44
CA VAL A 105 8.86 -13.94 12.91
C VAL A 105 7.85 -14.88 13.58
N THR A 106 6.60 -14.90 13.13
CA THR A 106 5.58 -15.78 13.72
C THR A 106 5.93 -17.26 13.55
N LYS A 107 6.45 -17.66 12.37
CA LYS A 107 6.91 -19.05 12.14
C LYS A 107 8.10 -19.41 13.01
N LEU A 108 9.04 -18.50 13.26
CA LEU A 108 10.15 -18.76 14.18
C LEU A 108 9.63 -19.02 15.61
N PHE A 109 8.64 -18.24 16.05
CA PHE A 109 7.98 -18.48 17.34
C PHE A 109 7.23 -19.82 17.35
N SER A 110 6.61 -20.22 16.24
CA SER A 110 5.88 -21.50 16.15
C SER A 110 6.78 -22.74 16.16
N LEU A 111 8.11 -22.59 16.09
CA LEU A 111 9.07 -23.70 16.24
C LEU A 111 9.32 -24.06 17.71
N MET A 112 8.73 -23.34 18.66
CA MET A 112 8.83 -23.70 20.07
C MET A 112 8.22 -25.09 20.32
N PRO A 113 8.82 -25.93 21.20
CA PRO A 113 8.36 -27.31 21.41
C PRO A 113 6.96 -27.46 22.01
N ASP A 114 6.43 -26.39 22.60
CA ASP A 114 5.17 -26.37 23.34
C ASP A 114 4.22 -25.37 22.69
N GLU A 115 3.10 -25.88 22.15
CA GLU A 115 2.06 -25.08 21.51
C GLU A 115 1.43 -24.07 22.48
N ALA A 116 1.28 -24.42 23.77
CA ALA A 116 0.78 -23.49 24.78
C ALA A 116 1.75 -22.32 25.01
N ARG A 117 3.06 -22.55 24.86
CA ARG A 117 4.06 -21.47 24.88
C ARG A 117 4.01 -20.60 23.64
N PHE A 118 3.77 -21.17 22.47
CA PHE A 118 3.55 -20.38 21.26
C PHE A 118 2.36 -19.44 21.44
N GLU A 119 1.19 -19.99 21.79
CA GLU A 119 -0.03 -19.21 21.97
C GLU A 119 0.14 -18.10 23.02
N SER A 120 0.76 -18.39 24.16
CA SER A 120 1.02 -17.38 25.20
C SER A 120 2.04 -16.29 24.80
N LEU A 121 2.85 -16.51 23.77
CA LEU A 121 3.86 -15.56 23.26
C LEU A 121 3.51 -14.94 21.90
N ARG A 122 2.35 -15.26 21.31
CA ARG A 122 1.91 -14.69 20.02
C ARG A 122 1.86 -13.17 20.03
N TRP A 123 1.45 -12.56 21.15
CA TRP A 123 1.45 -11.11 21.30
C TRP A 123 2.85 -10.49 21.15
N LEU A 124 3.89 -11.20 21.62
CA LEU A 124 5.28 -10.75 21.51
C LEU A 124 5.79 -10.91 20.08
N ALA A 125 5.44 -12.02 19.40
CA ALA A 125 5.69 -12.18 17.97
C ALA A 125 5.04 -11.05 17.16
N ALA A 126 3.79 -10.68 17.47
CA ALA A 126 3.09 -9.57 16.81
C ALA A 126 3.81 -8.22 16.95
N ALA A 127 4.25 -7.90 18.17
CA ALA A 127 5.00 -6.68 18.46
C ALA A 127 6.36 -6.67 17.75
N LEU A 128 7.09 -7.79 17.81
CA LEU A 128 8.39 -7.93 17.16
C LEU A 128 8.27 -7.82 15.63
N SER A 129 7.30 -8.49 15.02
CA SER A 129 7.00 -8.39 13.59
C SER A 129 6.77 -6.95 13.16
N SER A 130 5.96 -6.20 13.92
CA SER A 130 5.67 -4.78 13.62
C SER A 130 6.92 -3.91 13.72
N ALA A 131 7.70 -4.06 14.80
CA ALA A 131 8.90 -3.27 15.02
C ALA A 131 9.96 -3.52 13.93
N VAL A 132 10.18 -4.80 13.58
CA VAL A 132 11.10 -5.17 12.49
C VAL A 132 10.57 -4.65 11.16
N ALA A 133 9.27 -4.78 10.88
CA ALA A 133 8.68 -4.27 9.64
C ALA A 133 8.83 -2.75 9.50
N VAL A 134 8.69 -1.98 10.59
CA VAL A 134 8.95 -0.53 10.59
C VAL A 134 10.38 -0.25 10.15
N VAL A 135 11.38 -0.91 10.74
CA VAL A 135 12.79 -0.71 10.38
C VAL A 135 13.06 -1.15 8.95
N VAL A 136 12.52 -2.30 8.52
CA VAL A 136 12.67 -2.80 7.14
C VAL A 136 12.13 -1.77 6.17
N MET A 137 10.92 -1.25 6.39
CA MET A 137 10.33 -0.22 5.52
C MET A 137 11.14 1.08 5.50
N GLN A 138 11.73 1.48 6.62
CA GLN A 138 12.62 2.65 6.68
C GLN A 138 13.88 2.42 5.82
N VAL A 139 14.52 1.27 5.98
CA VAL A 139 15.74 0.90 5.23
C VAL A 139 15.46 0.77 3.73
N THR A 140 14.31 0.22 3.35
CA THR A 140 13.94 0.03 1.94
C THR A 140 13.26 1.25 1.33
N GLU A 141 13.02 2.33 2.08
CA GLU A 141 12.27 3.50 1.64
C GLU A 141 10.87 3.12 1.08
N THR A 142 10.18 2.23 1.79
CA THR A 142 8.83 1.74 1.43
C THR A 142 7.84 1.96 2.56
N THR A 143 8.09 2.95 3.44
CA THR A 143 7.23 3.27 4.58
C THR A 143 5.79 3.48 4.16
N HIS A 144 4.94 2.54 4.57
CA HIS A 144 3.50 2.58 4.42
C HIS A 144 2.89 2.21 5.77
N PRO A 145 2.45 3.18 6.60
CA PRO A 145 2.01 2.90 7.97
C PRO A 145 0.99 1.76 8.11
N PRO A 146 0.00 1.60 7.21
CA PRO A 146 -0.92 0.45 7.24
C PRO A 146 -0.23 -0.93 7.13
N ALA A 147 0.94 -1.00 6.51
CA ALA A 147 1.70 -2.24 6.38
C ALA A 147 2.27 -2.73 7.73
N GLY A 148 2.47 -1.85 8.71
CA GLY A 148 2.78 -2.27 10.08
C GLY A 148 1.70 -3.20 10.65
N ALA A 149 0.43 -2.89 10.39
CA ALA A 149 -0.68 -3.78 10.73
C ALA A 149 -0.68 -5.10 9.94
N THR A 150 -0.13 -5.09 8.72
CA THR A 150 0.01 -6.31 7.91
C THR A 150 1.07 -7.26 8.50
N ALA A 151 2.14 -6.74 9.09
CA ALA A 151 3.18 -7.56 9.73
C ALA A 151 2.69 -8.32 10.97
N LEU A 152 1.76 -7.75 11.74
CA LEU A 152 1.32 -8.37 13.00
C LEU A 152 0.24 -9.43 12.82
N LEU A 153 -0.49 -9.43 11.70
CA LEU A 153 -1.65 -10.31 11.50
C LEU A 153 -1.35 -11.80 11.53
N PRO A 154 -0.22 -12.32 10.99
CA PRO A 154 0.12 -13.73 11.14
C PRO A 154 0.17 -14.17 12.61
N ALA A 155 0.55 -13.28 13.52
CA ALA A 155 0.62 -13.57 14.94
C ALA A 155 -0.72 -13.39 15.67
N THR A 156 -1.64 -12.55 15.19
CA THR A 156 -2.86 -12.17 15.94
C THR A 156 -4.17 -12.66 15.34
N ASN A 157 -4.17 -13.16 14.11
CA ASN A 157 -5.36 -13.59 13.42
C ASN A 157 -5.19 -15.02 12.90
N ASP A 158 -6.00 -15.94 13.40
CA ASP A 158 -5.89 -17.36 13.07
C ASP A 158 -6.21 -17.66 11.61
N ALA A 159 -7.16 -16.96 10.99
CA ALA A 159 -7.44 -17.12 9.57
C ALA A 159 -6.21 -16.73 8.73
N VAL A 160 -5.54 -15.62 9.07
CA VAL A 160 -4.29 -15.20 8.41
C VAL A 160 -3.15 -16.19 8.68
N TRP A 161 -3.02 -16.69 9.91
CA TRP A 161 -2.03 -17.69 10.27
C TRP A 161 -2.19 -18.98 9.45
N GLN A 162 -3.43 -19.45 9.29
CA GLN A 162 -3.77 -20.64 8.50
C GLN A 162 -3.44 -20.49 7.01
N LEU A 163 -3.50 -19.28 6.45
CA LEU A 163 -3.03 -19.02 5.08
C LEU A 163 -1.53 -19.29 4.94
N SER A 164 -0.76 -19.16 6.02
CA SER A 164 0.67 -19.42 6.03
C SER A 164 1.38 -18.63 4.91
N TRP A 165 2.24 -19.26 4.11
CA TRP A 165 2.90 -18.62 2.98
C TRP A 165 1.96 -18.08 1.90
N TYR A 166 0.73 -18.60 1.81
CA TYR A 166 -0.29 -18.09 0.88
C TYR A 166 -0.79 -16.68 1.24
N TYR A 167 -0.47 -16.19 2.45
CA TYR A 167 -0.72 -14.80 2.82
C TYR A 167 0.02 -13.80 1.92
N LEU A 168 1.24 -14.11 1.45
CA LEU A 168 2.02 -13.22 0.58
C LEU A 168 1.34 -12.90 -0.75
N PRO A 169 0.89 -13.88 -1.57
CA PRO A 169 0.15 -13.58 -2.79
C PRO A 169 -1.19 -12.88 -2.52
N VAL A 170 -1.88 -13.16 -1.40
CA VAL A 170 -3.12 -12.44 -1.02
C VAL A 170 -2.84 -10.96 -0.76
N VAL A 171 -1.78 -10.65 -0.01
CA VAL A 171 -1.34 -9.27 0.25
C VAL A 171 -0.93 -8.59 -1.06
N LEU A 172 -0.11 -9.24 -1.88
CA LEU A 172 0.31 -8.66 -3.16
C LEU A 172 -0.89 -8.37 -4.07
N LEU A 173 -1.81 -9.31 -4.19
CA LEU A 173 -3.03 -9.17 -4.96
C LEU A 173 -3.88 -8.01 -4.45
N SER A 174 -4.10 -7.91 -3.14
CA SER A 174 -4.84 -6.81 -2.51
C SER A 174 -4.20 -5.45 -2.81
N SER A 175 -2.89 -5.32 -2.66
CA SER A 175 -2.15 -4.09 -2.97
C SER A 175 -2.26 -3.71 -4.44
N THR A 176 -2.16 -4.70 -5.36
CA THR A 176 -2.31 -4.44 -6.80
C THR A 176 -3.73 -4.03 -7.19
N MET A 177 -4.76 -4.60 -6.57
CA MET A 177 -6.16 -4.19 -6.79
C MET A 177 -6.40 -2.75 -6.34
N LEU A 178 -5.94 -2.37 -5.14
CA LEU A 178 -6.03 -0.98 -4.70
C LEU A 178 -5.26 -0.05 -5.64
N LEU A 179 -4.05 -0.43 -6.03
CA LEU A 179 -3.25 0.36 -6.96
C LEU A 179 -3.96 0.53 -8.30
N ALA A 180 -4.53 -0.54 -8.86
CA ALA A 180 -5.25 -0.48 -10.13
C ALA A 180 -6.43 0.49 -10.06
N VAL A 181 -7.25 0.41 -9.01
CA VAL A 181 -8.36 1.35 -8.81
C VAL A 181 -7.85 2.78 -8.58
N ALA A 182 -6.74 2.96 -7.86
CA ALA A 182 -6.14 4.27 -7.67
C ALA A 182 -5.67 4.89 -8.99
N LEU A 183 -5.03 4.11 -9.86
CA LEU A 183 -4.61 4.56 -11.19
C LEU A 183 -5.82 4.92 -12.05
N LEU A 184 -6.90 4.14 -11.99
CA LEU A 184 -8.09 4.39 -12.81
C LEU A 184 -8.94 5.56 -12.29
N VAL A 185 -9.26 5.60 -11.00
CA VAL A 185 -10.23 6.59 -10.49
C VAL A 185 -9.56 7.90 -10.13
N ASN A 186 -8.36 7.88 -9.52
CA ASN A 186 -7.70 9.12 -9.14
C ASN A 186 -7.25 9.92 -10.37
N ASN A 187 -6.95 9.29 -11.51
CA ASN A 187 -6.54 10.02 -12.71
C ASN A 187 -7.70 10.59 -13.54
N LEU A 188 -8.96 10.39 -13.15
CA LEU A 188 -10.10 10.98 -13.87
C LEU A 188 -10.11 12.51 -13.77
N GLN A 189 -9.92 13.04 -12.56
CA GLN A 189 -9.83 14.49 -12.31
C GLN A 189 -8.65 14.90 -11.43
N ARG A 190 -7.97 13.94 -10.80
CA ARG A 190 -6.78 14.18 -9.97
C ARG A 190 -5.55 13.61 -10.68
N ARG A 191 -4.43 13.52 -9.96
CA ARG A 191 -3.18 12.94 -10.45
C ARG A 191 -2.67 11.92 -9.46
N TYR A 192 -2.48 10.69 -9.91
CA TYR A 192 -1.86 9.63 -9.12
C TYR A 192 -1.14 8.63 -10.05
N PRO A 193 0.03 8.11 -9.69
CA PRO A 193 0.87 8.57 -8.61
C PRO A 193 1.52 9.93 -8.92
N VAL A 194 2.10 10.55 -7.89
CA VAL A 194 3.03 11.68 -8.06
C VAL A 194 4.39 11.15 -8.53
N PHE A 195 4.80 9.98 -8.04
CA PHE A 195 6.00 9.26 -8.44
C PHE A 195 5.85 7.76 -8.17
N TRP A 196 6.56 6.92 -8.92
CA TRP A 196 6.57 5.47 -8.77
C TRP A 196 7.66 4.99 -7.82
N VAL A 197 8.88 5.50 -7.97
CA VAL A 197 10.05 4.98 -7.23
C VAL A 197 10.52 5.95 -6.15
N ALA A 198 10.77 7.21 -6.52
CA ALA A 198 11.32 8.19 -5.60
C ALA A 198 10.71 9.58 -5.84
N PRO A 199 10.51 10.38 -4.78
CA PRO A 199 10.02 11.74 -4.92
C PRO A 199 11.00 12.59 -5.73
N VAL A 200 10.46 13.45 -6.60
CA VAL A 200 11.25 14.40 -7.36
C VAL A 200 11.87 15.40 -6.38
N LYS A 201 13.21 15.46 -6.32
CA LYS A 201 13.92 16.44 -5.49
C LYS A 201 13.51 17.86 -5.92
N PRO A 202 13.08 18.74 -4.99
CA PRO A 202 12.84 20.15 -5.30
C PRO A 202 14.10 20.75 -5.93
N ARG A 203 13.95 21.48 -7.04
CA ARG A 203 15.07 22.20 -7.63
C ARG A 203 15.51 23.30 -6.64
N PRO A 204 16.82 23.50 -6.39
CA PRO A 204 17.28 24.55 -5.49
C PRO A 204 16.70 25.91 -5.91
N ALA A 205 16.24 26.70 -4.95
CA ALA A 205 15.82 28.07 -5.23
C ALA A 205 17.01 28.83 -5.84
N LEU A 206 16.79 29.50 -6.97
CA LEU A 206 17.79 30.41 -7.52
C LEU A 206 18.10 31.48 -6.46
N PRO A 207 19.37 31.89 -6.28
CA PRO A 207 19.71 33.01 -5.41
C PRO A 207 18.83 34.20 -5.79
N ARG A 208 18.16 34.80 -4.80
CA ARG A 208 17.46 36.08 -5.04
C ARG A 208 18.53 37.06 -5.52
N ALA A 209 18.33 37.66 -6.70
CA ALA A 209 19.16 38.76 -7.14
C ALA A 209 19.11 39.84 -6.07
N GLU A 210 20.26 40.21 -5.52
CA GLU A 210 20.36 41.31 -4.57
C GLU A 210 19.87 42.60 -5.26
N PRO A 211 18.99 43.38 -4.62
CA PRO A 211 18.66 44.70 -5.13
C PRO A 211 19.94 45.55 -5.15
N LYS A 212 20.30 46.06 -6.34
CA LYS A 212 21.36 47.06 -6.53
C LYS A 212 20.96 48.41 -5.97
#